data_AF-A0A7H0JWK9-F1
#
_entry.id   AF-A0A7H0JWK9-F1
#
_cell.length_a   1.000
_cell.length_b   1.000
_cell.length_c   1.000
_cell.angle_alpha   90.00
_cell.angle_beta   90.00
_cell.angle_gamma   90.00
#
_symmetry.space_group_name_H-M   'P 1'
#
loop_
_entity.id
_entity.type
_entity.pdbx_description
1 polymer ?
#
loop_
_entity_poly.entity_id
_entity_poly.type
_entity_poly.pdbx_seq_one_letter_code
_entity_poly.pdbx_strand_id
1 'polypeptide(L)' 'MWSTAFWKQAAERAAKTFAQSLVASLGVGAASPIWDLGWVEALGIAGTATVLSALTSVASLGVGDPLDPSLVDGGRHRAD' A
#
# COMPACT_ATOMS: atom_id res chain seq x y z
N MET A 1 -15.66 -13.16 2.28
CA MET A 1 -14.37 -13.75 1.85
C MET A 1 -14.38 -13.72 0.33
N TRP A 2 -13.44 -13.02 -0.33
CA TRP A 2 -13.41 -12.86 -1.81
C TRP A 2 -14.44 -11.89 -2.42
N SER A 3 -14.89 -10.85 -1.72
CA SER A 3 -15.70 -9.82 -2.39
C SER A 3 -14.83 -9.11 -3.44
N THR A 4 -15.43 -8.80 -4.59
CA THR A 4 -14.79 -7.99 -5.64
C THR A 4 -14.30 -6.65 -5.07
N ALA A 5 -14.99 -6.12 -4.04
CA ALA A 5 -14.59 -4.93 -3.31
C ALA A 5 -13.23 -5.08 -2.60
N PHE A 6 -12.95 -6.22 -1.96
CA PHE A 6 -11.64 -6.44 -1.32
C PHE A 6 -10.51 -6.45 -2.35
N TRP A 7 -10.66 -7.22 -3.43
CA TRP A 7 -9.64 -7.28 -4.49
C TRP A 7 -9.45 -5.94 -5.20
N LYS A 8 -10.52 -5.15 -5.35
CA LYS A 8 -10.43 -3.79 -5.88
C LYS A 8 -9.62 -2.87 -4.96
N GLN A 9 -9.87 -2.90 -3.66
CA GLN A 9 -9.12 -2.10 -2.68
C GLN A 9 -7.65 -2.56 -2.57
N ALA A 10 -7.40 -3.87 -2.58
CA ALA A 10 -6.06 -4.42 -2.57
C ALA A 10 -5.27 -4.02 -3.84
N ALA A 11 -5.91 -4.09 -5.01
CA ALA A 11 -5.32 -3.67 -6.28
C ALA A 11 -5.03 -2.16 -6.32
N GLU A 12 -5.95 -1.33 -5.82
CA GLU A 12 -5.73 0.12 -5.70
C GLU A 12 -4.53 0.44 -4.80
N ARG A 13 -4.44 -0.24 -3.64
CA ARG A 13 -3.28 -0.10 -2.73
C ARG A 13 -1.99 -0.54 -3.39
N ALA A 14 -1.98 -1.69 -4.06
CA ALA A 14 -0.80 -2.22 -4.73
C ALA A 14 -0.34 -1.29 -5.88
N ALA A 15 -1.26 -0.77 -6.68
CA ALA A 15 -0.98 0.18 -7.76
C ALA A 15 -0.45 1.52 -7.23
N LYS A 16 -1.03 2.02 -6.13
CA LYS A 16 -0.54 3.23 -5.47
C LYS A 16 0.86 3.03 -4.90
N THR A 17 1.13 1.89 -4.26
CA THR A 17 2.47 1.54 -3.79
C THR A 17 3.46 1.46 -4.95
N PHE A 18 3.08 0.83 -6.07
CA PHE A 18 3.92 0.77 -7.27
C PHE A 18 4.29 2.18 -7.76
N ALA A 19 3.30 3.03 -7.98
CA ALA A 19 3.52 4.38 -8.50
C ALA A 19 4.39 5.21 -7.55
N GLN A 20 4.09 5.18 -6.25
CA GLN A 20 4.82 5.96 -5.25
C GLN A 20 6.27 5.49 -5.09
N SER A 21 6.50 4.17 -5.06
CA SER A 21 7.85 3.61 -4.97
C SER A 21 8.66 3.84 -6.24
N LEU A 22 8.05 3.71 -7.42
CA LEU A 22 8.70 4.02 -8.69
C LEU A 22 9.11 5.50 -8.76
N VAL A 23 8.20 6.41 -8.42
CA VAL A 23 8.50 7.86 -8.37
C VAL A 23 9.65 8.14 -7.39
N ALA A 24 9.64 7.52 -6.22
CA ALA A 24 10.72 7.67 -5.24
C ALA A 24 12.07 7.14 -5.78
N SER A 25 12.08 5.96 -6.41
CA SER A 25 13.28 5.38 -7.00
C SER A 25 13.83 6.20 -8.17
N LEU A 26 12.97 6.71 -9.06
CA LEU A 26 13.39 7.62 -10.13
C LEU A 26 13.91 8.95 -9.56
N GLY A 27 13.38 9.41 -8.42
CA GLY A 27 13.84 10.57 -7.69
C GLY A 27 15.33 10.53 -7.31
N VAL A 28 15.89 9.34 -7.09
CA VAL A 28 17.32 9.15 -6.81
C VAL A 28 18.20 9.61 -7.99
N GLY A 29 17.74 9.39 -9.21
CA GLY A 29 18.45 9.74 -10.44
C GLY A 29 17.97 11.02 -11.11
N ALA A 30 17.13 11.84 -10.46
CA ALA A 30 16.37 12.92 -11.09
C ALA A 30 17.20 14.02 -11.80
N ALA A 31 18.50 14.11 -11.53
CA ALA A 31 19.41 15.01 -12.24
C ALA A 31 19.82 14.49 -13.64
N SER A 32 19.54 13.23 -13.95
CA SER A 32 19.88 12.59 -15.23
C SER A 32 18.70 12.62 -16.21
N PRO A 33 18.96 12.61 -17.52
CA PRO A 33 17.91 12.42 -18.52
C PRO A 33 17.12 11.13 -18.29
N ILE A 34 15.83 11.14 -18.65
CA ILE A 34 14.90 10.03 -18.35
C ILE A 34 15.33 8.67 -18.93
N TRP A 35 16.05 8.65 -20.05
CA TRP A 35 16.55 7.43 -20.68
C TRP A 35 17.86 6.90 -20.05
N ASP A 36 18.55 7.71 -19.24
CA ASP A 36 19.79 7.33 -18.53
C ASP A 36 19.50 6.84 -17.10
N LEU A 37 18.24 6.82 -16.68
CA LEU A 37 17.84 6.32 -15.37
C LEU A 37 18.01 4.80 -15.28
N GLY A 38 18.37 4.32 -14.08
CA GLY A 38 18.49 2.89 -13.76
C GLY A 38 17.13 2.19 -13.74
N TRP A 39 16.48 2.04 -14.89
CA TRP A 39 15.12 1.49 -15.03
C TRP A 39 14.96 0.10 -14.41
N VAL A 40 15.97 -0.76 -14.58
CA VAL A 40 15.95 -2.11 -14.01
C VAL A 40 15.87 -2.07 -12.48
N GLU A 41 16.68 -1.21 -11.86
CA GLU A 41 16.68 -1.04 -10.41
C GLU A 41 15.39 -0.39 -9.92
N ALA A 42 14.95 0.70 -10.56
CA ALA A 42 13.75 1.42 -10.18
C ALA A 42 12.48 0.56 -10.29
N LEU A 43 12.34 -0.21 -11.38
CA LEU A 43 11.23 -1.16 -11.55
C LEU A 43 11.35 -2.35 -10.58
N GLY A 44 12.57 -2.80 -10.26
CA GLY A 44 12.82 -3.86 -9.28
C GLY A 44 12.39 -3.46 -7.87
N ILE A 45 12.74 -2.24 -7.44
CA ILE A 45 12.31 -1.68 -6.14
C ILE A 45 10.79 -1.53 -6.13
N ALA A 46 10.21 -0.92 -7.17
CA ALA A 46 8.78 -0.70 -7.23
C ALA A 46 7.99 -2.02 -7.24
N GLY A 47 8.43 -3.01 -8.01
CA GLY A 47 7.84 -4.34 -8.04
C GLY A 47 7.91 -5.04 -6.69
N THR A 48 9.05 -4.97 -6.00
CA THR A 48 9.21 -5.53 -4.65
C THR A 48 8.22 -4.88 -3.66
N ALA A 49 8.11 -3.55 -3.68
CA ALA A 49 7.17 -2.82 -2.83
C ALA A 49 5.72 -3.19 -3.11
N THR A 50 5.35 -3.39 -4.37
CA THR A 50 4.01 -3.84 -4.79
C THR A 50 3.71 -5.25 -4.27
N VAL A 51 4.65 -6.18 -4.37
CA VAL A 51 4.49 -7.55 -3.84
C VAL A 51 4.28 -7.51 -2.33
N LEU A 52 5.09 -6.74 -1.60
CA LEU A 52 4.94 -6.56 -0.17
C LEU A 52 3.57 -5.97 0.21
N SER A 53 3.08 -4.99 -0.56
CA SER A 53 1.75 -4.39 -0.37
C SER A 53 0.63 -5.41 -0.56
N ALA A 54 0.71 -6.23 -1.62
CA ALA A 54 -0.25 -7.30 -1.88
C ALA A 54 -0.24 -8.36 -0.77
N LEU A 55 0.95 -8.84 -0.37
CA LEU A 55 1.11 -9.81 0.73
C LEU A 55 0.56 -9.26 2.05
N THR A 56 0.79 -7.98 2.34
CA THR A 56 0.25 -7.32 3.53
C THR A 56 -1.27 -7.27 3.49
N SER A 57 -1.86 -6.95 2.33
CA SER A 57 -3.32 -6.95 2.17
C SER A 57 -3.93 -8.34 2.38
N VAL A 58 -3.21 -9.40 1.98
CA VAL A 58 -3.63 -10.79 2.25
C VAL A 58 -3.44 -11.14 3.73
N ALA A 59 -2.33 -10.74 4.36
CA ALA A 59 -2.09 -10.97 5.78
C ALA A 59 -3.12 -10.27 6.68
N SER A 60 -3.57 -9.07 6.31
CA SER A 60 -4.65 -8.35 7.01
C SER A 60 -5.99 -9.08 6.98
N LEU A 61 -6.20 -10.06 6.09
CA LEU A 61 -7.39 -10.93 6.15
C LEU A 61 -7.37 -11.90 7.34
N GLY A 62 -6.18 -12.22 7.87
CA GLY A 62 -6.01 -13.14 9.00
C GLY A 62 -5.93 -12.44 10.36
N VAL A 63 -5.83 -11.12 10.38
CA VAL A 63 -5.64 -10.31 11.60
C VAL A 63 -6.72 -9.23 11.65
N GLY A 64 -7.84 -9.53 12.31
CA GLY A 64 -8.83 -8.55 12.75
C GLY A 64 -10.19 -8.60 12.03
N ASP A 65 -11.24 -8.68 12.82
CA ASP A 65 -12.63 -8.46 12.41
C ASP A 65 -12.77 -7.02 11.85
N PRO A 66 -13.35 -6.77 10.66
CA PRO A 66 -13.31 -5.46 10.00
C PRO A 66 -14.14 -4.34 10.64
N LEU A 67 -14.79 -4.56 11.78
CA LEU A 67 -15.74 -3.61 12.39
C LEU A 67 -15.35 -3.10 13.77
N ASP A 68 -14.18 -3.48 14.30
CA ASP A 68 -13.72 -3.01 15.60
C ASP A 68 -12.47 -2.14 15.48
N PRO A 69 -12.61 -0.80 15.45
CA PRO A 69 -11.55 0.07 15.94
C PRO A 69 -11.52 -0.07 17.47
N SER A 70 -11.09 -1.24 17.97
CA SER A 70 -11.03 -1.56 19.41
C SER A 70 -9.94 -0.77 20.17
N LEU A 71 -9.48 0.35 19.62
CA LEU A 71 -8.66 1.36 20.29
C LEU A 71 -9.42 2.68 20.54
N VAL A 72 -10.73 2.72 20.29
CA VAL A 72 -11.63 3.81 20.72
C VAL A 72 -12.93 3.28 21.33
N ASP A 73 -12.87 2.30 22.24
CA ASP A 73 -13.82 2.32 23.37
C ASP A 73 -13.19 3.14 24.48
N GLY A 74 -13.76 4.32 24.73
CA GLY A 74 -13.17 5.32 25.60
C GLY A 74 -14.09 6.50 25.86
N GLY A 75 -15.34 6.23 26.23
CA GLY A 75 -16.13 7.21 27.00
C GLY A 75 -17.48 7.57 26.40
N ARG A 76 -18.50 6.85 26.86
CA ARG A 76 -19.85 7.41 27.02
C ARG A 76 -19.76 8.67 27.89
N HIS A 77 -19.69 9.85 27.30
CA HIS A 77 -20.09 11.06 28.02
C HIS A 77 -21.60 11.21 27.88
N ARG A 78 -22.32 10.56 28.82
CA ARG A 78 -23.64 11.06 29.24
C ARG A 78 -23.38 12.39 29.95
N ALA A 79 -24.05 13.43 29.52
CA ALA A 79 -24.38 14.58 30.35
C ALA A 79 -25.67 15.18 29.76
N ASP A 80 -26.78 14.77 30.38
CA ASP A 80 -27.82 15.64 30.92
C ASP A 80 -27.53 17.15 30.88
#